data_AF-A0A963L3Y0-F1
#
_entry.id   AF-A0A963L3Y0-F1
#
_cell.length_a   1.000
_cell.length_b   1.000
_cell.length_c   1.000
_cell.angle_alpha   90.00
_cell.angle_beta   90.00
_cell.angle_gamma   90.00
#
_symmetry.space_group_name_H-M   'P 1'
#
loop_
_entity.id
_entity.type
_entity.pdbx_description
1 polymer ?
#
loop_
_entity_poly.entity_id
_entity_poly.type
_entity_poly.pdbx_seq_one_letter_code
_entity_poly.pdbx_strand_id
1 'polypeptide(L)'
;MSQWSERILSHFTADLTRLWVACDPDDVLLDEKLLSELRSRGFEVMLYEDPFAFRAEYEERYRAAWDRGEAGPAPSLVLHLRSADANELPWDIVHHGRAVRLSLAELFPRLAYSAVQQVEPEHFAGLFHAHQTELQSARGENESKDFILEHVYQLTPRAIRNPVDFWRELLRMHFANRSLPPLFAEHAAGIIQGKGLFAGLPVATWLASKSALLRVVQDAWYRYLKTLGLDGTRTGEPPPPDYLAKIEIPFDHSDVQVLVDSMFLDGSLHPLAVHSVPAGMPSWIKAGIVQDPAALQALVLKGIDGLIETTPTAASSHKDWSEFAKRYGEILARMHGLPGTEGSEHLPVIRDRIKVLQAQSDEHLQAWVAAKHYADLILQPVTKGPVMVHHVPRFLRHRRSAGETKVALLVFDGLAFDQWVQIRERLIATTKRFAFDEGTAFAWLPTVTSVSRQALFSGLKPREFDDSIDRTDKEESLWKTFWQNEGVNSNEVMYRRALRQTHQLDALEADLIDRRPKVVGLVIDEVDDRLHKERSKKDVAMWIGNWLTTGFVDRLFSLLLD
;
A
#
# COMPACT_ATOMS: atom_id res chain seq x y z
N MET A 1 15.24 -7.31 21.74
CA MET A 1 13.79 -7.46 21.49
C MET A 1 13.06 -6.32 22.18
N SER A 2 11.92 -5.88 21.63
CA SER A 2 11.09 -4.87 22.29
C SER A 2 10.30 -5.49 23.46
N GLN A 3 9.88 -4.68 24.44
CA GLN A 3 9.01 -5.14 25.53
C GLN A 3 7.68 -5.72 25.02
N TRP A 4 7.16 -5.18 23.90
CA TRP A 4 6.00 -5.70 23.20
C TRP A 4 6.20 -7.12 22.70
N SER A 5 7.31 -7.34 21.97
CA SER A 5 7.63 -8.66 21.44
C SER A 5 7.87 -9.67 22.57
N GLU A 6 8.59 -9.27 23.61
CA GLU A 6 8.83 -10.12 24.77
C GLU A 6 7.52 -10.50 25.49
N ARG A 7 6.61 -9.54 25.65
CA ARG A 7 5.29 -9.79 26.26
C ARG A 7 4.54 -10.89 25.53
N ILE A 8 4.47 -10.84 24.21
CA ILE A 8 3.75 -11.84 23.39
C ILE A 8 4.48 -13.18 23.38
N LEU A 9 5.79 -13.16 23.10
CA LEU A 9 6.57 -14.37 22.90
C LEU A 9 6.82 -15.14 24.20
N SER A 10 6.73 -14.49 25.36
CA SER A 10 6.85 -15.15 26.67
C SER A 10 5.78 -16.22 26.91
N HIS A 11 4.67 -16.19 26.16
CA HIS A 11 3.63 -17.19 26.23
C HIS A 11 4.00 -18.52 25.56
N PHE A 12 4.98 -18.53 24.65
CA PHE A 12 5.34 -19.70 23.84
C PHE A 12 6.66 -20.30 24.31
N THR A 13 6.64 -21.57 24.71
CA THR A 13 7.82 -22.31 25.18
C THR A 13 8.00 -23.59 24.35
N ALA A 14 9.09 -23.68 23.58
CA ALA A 14 9.25 -24.71 22.54
C ALA A 14 9.14 -26.14 23.08
N ASP A 15 9.76 -26.41 24.23
CA ASP A 15 9.85 -27.76 24.80
C ASP A 15 8.60 -28.21 25.59
N LEU A 16 7.56 -27.35 25.70
CA LEU A 16 6.40 -27.62 26.55
C LEU A 16 5.32 -28.46 25.85
N THR A 17 5.04 -28.17 24.59
CA THR A 17 4.09 -28.91 23.75
C THR A 17 4.36 -28.64 22.26
N ARG A 18 4.02 -29.61 21.41
CA ARG A 18 4.14 -29.51 19.96
C ARG A 18 3.01 -28.70 19.31
N LEU A 19 1.86 -28.56 19.97
CA LEU A 19 0.70 -27.85 19.41
C LEU A 19 0.26 -26.71 20.32
N TRP A 20 0.22 -25.51 19.76
CA TRP A 20 -0.24 -24.28 20.39
C TRP A 20 -1.43 -23.72 19.61
N VAL A 21 -2.36 -23.08 20.33
CA VAL A 21 -3.48 -22.35 19.74
C VAL A 21 -3.37 -20.90 20.19
N ALA A 22 -3.13 -19.99 19.26
CA ALA A 22 -3.15 -18.55 19.50
C ALA A 22 -4.55 -18.01 19.20
N CYS A 23 -5.34 -17.73 20.24
CA CYS A 23 -6.61 -17.02 20.14
C CYS A 23 -6.32 -15.52 20.02
N ASP A 24 -6.28 -15.05 18.79
CA ASP A 24 -5.78 -13.74 18.39
C ASP A 24 -6.79 -13.07 17.46
N PRO A 25 -7.88 -12.50 18.01
CA PRO A 25 -8.92 -11.86 17.22
C PRO A 25 -8.45 -10.59 16.52
N ASP A 26 -7.27 -10.06 16.87
CA ASP A 26 -6.74 -8.78 16.41
C ASP A 26 -5.48 -8.94 15.52
N ASP A 27 -5.14 -10.16 15.10
CA ASP A 27 -3.98 -10.50 14.25
C ASP A 27 -2.61 -10.03 14.80
N VAL A 28 -2.50 -9.88 16.13
CA VAL A 28 -1.30 -9.42 16.83
C VAL A 28 -0.08 -10.29 16.53
N LEU A 29 -0.25 -11.61 16.46
CA LEU A 29 0.85 -12.57 16.27
C LEU A 29 1.44 -12.53 14.85
N LEU A 30 0.70 -11.98 13.89
CA LEU A 30 1.05 -12.01 12.46
C LEU A 30 2.05 -10.92 12.05
N ASP A 31 2.56 -10.13 13.01
CA ASP A 31 3.67 -9.21 12.81
C ASP A 31 4.94 -9.95 12.35
N GLU A 32 5.61 -9.43 11.32
CA GLU A 32 6.79 -10.06 10.71
C GLU A 32 7.92 -10.35 11.71
N LYS A 33 8.14 -9.46 12.68
CA LYS A 33 9.22 -9.65 13.67
C LYS A 33 8.85 -10.73 14.67
N LEU A 34 7.58 -10.82 15.06
CA LEU A 34 7.08 -11.90 15.91
C LEU A 34 7.16 -13.25 15.20
N LEU A 35 6.75 -13.33 13.93
CA LEU A 35 6.82 -14.55 13.12
C LEU A 35 8.26 -15.03 12.94
N SER A 36 9.18 -14.11 12.62
CA SER A 36 10.61 -14.40 12.49
C SER A 36 11.21 -14.94 13.80
N GLU A 37 10.86 -14.33 14.94
CA GLU A 37 11.36 -14.72 16.25
C GLU A 37 10.71 -16.01 16.78
N LEU A 38 9.44 -16.28 16.45
CA LEU A 38 8.83 -17.58 16.70
C LEU A 38 9.57 -18.68 15.94
N ARG A 39 9.91 -18.43 14.67
CA ARG A 39 10.66 -19.37 13.85
C ARG A 39 12.05 -19.65 14.37
N SER A 40 12.77 -18.62 14.84
CA SER A 40 14.09 -18.79 15.46
C SER A 40 14.04 -19.66 16.72
N ARG A 41 12.87 -19.70 17.39
CA ARG A 41 12.56 -20.55 18.56
C ARG A 41 11.99 -21.92 18.20
N GLY A 42 11.93 -22.29 16.93
CA GLY A 42 11.46 -23.61 16.47
C GLY A 42 9.94 -23.74 16.33
N PHE A 43 9.22 -22.62 16.20
CA PHE A 43 7.80 -22.62 15.90
C PHE A 43 7.52 -22.33 14.42
N GLU A 44 6.56 -23.04 13.84
CA GLU A 44 5.90 -22.62 12.59
C GLU A 44 4.49 -22.10 12.92
N VAL A 45 3.98 -21.15 12.14
CA VAL A 45 2.64 -20.58 12.32
C VAL A 45 1.76 -21.00 11.15
N MET A 46 0.56 -21.47 11.45
CA MET A 46 -0.45 -21.84 10.46
C MET A 46 -1.77 -21.13 10.78
N LEU A 47 -2.42 -20.55 9.77
CA LEU A 47 -3.72 -19.90 9.95
C LEU A 47 -4.85 -20.93 9.92
N TYR A 48 -5.82 -20.78 10.84
CA TYR A 48 -7.09 -21.49 10.77
C TYR A 48 -8.13 -20.63 10.02
N GLU A 49 -8.17 -20.76 8.69
CA GLU A 49 -9.12 -20.02 7.82
C GLU A 49 -10.19 -20.93 7.23
N ASP A 50 -9.78 -22.08 6.69
CA ASP A 50 -10.66 -23.11 6.16
C ASP A 50 -10.41 -24.42 6.93
N PRO A 51 -11.42 -25.00 7.60
CA PRO A 51 -11.24 -26.21 8.39
C PRO A 51 -10.71 -27.41 7.61
N PHE A 52 -11.04 -27.54 6.32
CA PHE A 52 -10.63 -28.66 5.48
C PHE A 52 -9.20 -28.49 4.98
N ALA A 53 -8.84 -27.30 4.50
CA ALA A 53 -7.49 -26.96 4.08
C ALA A 53 -6.51 -27.06 5.26
N PHE A 54 -6.90 -26.52 6.43
CA PHE A 54 -6.16 -26.71 7.67
C PHE A 54 -5.96 -28.20 7.96
N ARG A 55 -7.03 -29.01 7.90
CA ARG A 55 -6.92 -30.42 8.28
C ARG A 55 -6.00 -31.18 7.33
N ALA A 56 -6.12 -30.97 6.03
CA ALA A 56 -5.24 -31.58 5.05
C ALA A 56 -3.77 -31.22 5.34
N GLU A 57 -3.47 -29.93 5.53
CA GLU A 57 -2.10 -29.46 5.76
C GLU A 57 -1.52 -29.94 7.10
N TYR A 58 -2.31 -29.89 8.18
CA TYR A 58 -1.91 -30.34 9.51
C TYR A 58 -1.63 -31.85 9.55
N GLU A 59 -2.53 -32.65 8.97
CA GLU A 59 -2.41 -34.11 8.94
C GLU A 59 -1.19 -34.55 8.14
N GLU A 60 -1.06 -34.03 6.91
CA GLU A 60 0.00 -34.43 5.98
C GLU A 60 1.39 -33.99 6.46
N ARG A 61 1.52 -32.74 6.91
CA ARG A 61 2.83 -32.15 7.21
C ARG A 61 3.28 -32.38 8.65
N TYR A 62 2.37 -32.36 9.62
CA TYR A 62 2.75 -32.33 11.04
C TYR A 62 2.36 -33.60 11.76
N ARG A 63 1.06 -33.88 11.84
CA ARG A 63 0.54 -34.96 12.70
C ARG A 63 1.09 -36.31 12.30
N ALA A 64 1.07 -36.65 11.01
CA ALA A 64 1.56 -37.95 10.54
C ALA A 64 3.03 -38.21 10.91
N ALA A 65 3.90 -37.19 10.79
CA ALA A 65 5.30 -37.29 11.19
C ALA A 65 5.45 -37.41 12.72
N TRP A 66 4.72 -36.58 13.47
CA TRP A 66 4.76 -36.57 14.93
C TRP A 66 4.27 -37.88 15.55
N ASP A 67 3.23 -38.49 15.00
CA ASP A 67 2.67 -39.78 15.43
C ASP A 67 3.65 -40.93 15.18
N ARG A 68 4.51 -40.83 14.15
CA ARG A 68 5.62 -41.77 13.89
C ARG A 68 6.88 -41.49 14.71
N GLY A 69 6.90 -40.42 15.51
CA GLY A 69 8.09 -39.98 16.24
C GLY A 69 9.18 -39.35 15.35
N GLU A 70 8.83 -39.01 14.11
CA GLU A 70 9.72 -38.33 13.16
C GLU A 70 9.73 -36.82 13.39
N ALA A 71 10.75 -36.14 12.85
CA ALA A 71 10.77 -34.69 12.81
C ALA A 71 9.75 -34.19 11.79
N GLY A 72 8.84 -33.31 12.24
CA GLY A 72 7.98 -32.52 11.35
C GLY A 72 8.73 -31.32 10.75
N PRO A 73 8.05 -30.47 9.96
CA PRO A 73 8.60 -29.23 9.41
C PRO A 73 9.20 -28.31 10.47
N ALA A 74 8.58 -28.29 11.65
CA ALA A 74 9.05 -27.60 12.84
C ALA A 74 8.85 -28.46 14.10
N PRO A 75 9.66 -28.24 15.15
CA PRO A 75 9.44 -28.84 16.47
C PRO A 75 8.04 -28.63 17.02
N SER A 76 7.50 -27.41 16.86
CA SER A 76 6.18 -27.01 17.37
C SER A 76 5.42 -26.18 16.35
N LEU A 77 4.09 -26.31 16.35
CA LEU A 77 3.15 -25.57 15.50
C LEU A 77 2.30 -24.64 16.37
N VAL A 78 2.17 -23.39 15.94
CA VAL A 78 1.17 -22.44 16.45
C VAL A 78 0.04 -22.33 15.44
N LEU A 79 -1.13 -22.83 15.81
CA LEU A 79 -2.36 -22.59 15.08
C LEU A 79 -2.90 -21.22 15.48
N HIS A 80 -2.90 -20.30 14.52
CA HIS A 80 -3.48 -18.97 14.69
C HIS A 80 -4.99 -19.02 14.41
N LEU A 81 -5.77 -18.55 15.38
CA LEU A 81 -7.22 -18.49 15.33
C LEU A 81 -7.67 -17.03 15.48
N ARG A 82 -8.37 -16.50 14.48
CA ARG A 82 -9.01 -15.16 14.52
C ARG A 82 -10.31 -15.16 15.33
N SER A 83 -10.23 -15.70 16.53
CA SER A 83 -11.30 -15.70 17.52
C SER A 83 -10.71 -15.69 18.93
N ALA A 84 -11.47 -15.16 19.88
CA ALA A 84 -11.13 -15.25 21.29
C ALA A 84 -11.50 -16.62 21.90
N ASP A 85 -12.33 -17.42 21.21
CA ASP A 85 -12.85 -18.70 21.69
C ASP A 85 -12.20 -19.89 20.97
N ALA A 86 -11.29 -20.57 21.68
CA ALA A 86 -10.66 -21.79 21.19
C ALA A 86 -11.66 -22.92 20.89
N ASN A 87 -12.86 -22.90 21.48
CA ASN A 87 -13.86 -23.96 21.28
C ASN A 87 -14.48 -23.97 19.89
N GLU A 88 -14.20 -22.97 19.05
CA GLU A 88 -14.53 -23.01 17.62
C GLU A 88 -13.70 -24.06 16.85
N LEU A 89 -12.56 -24.49 17.41
CA LEU A 89 -11.71 -25.50 16.81
C LEU A 89 -12.22 -26.92 17.06
N PRO A 90 -11.83 -27.89 16.20
CA PRO A 90 -12.11 -29.30 16.44
C PRO A 90 -11.61 -29.76 17.82
N TRP A 91 -12.38 -30.64 18.45
CA TRP A 91 -12.12 -31.08 19.82
C TRP A 91 -10.70 -31.62 20.03
N ASP A 92 -10.14 -32.36 19.06
CA ASP A 92 -8.79 -32.92 19.18
C ASP A 92 -7.71 -31.82 19.19
N ILE A 93 -7.91 -30.73 18.45
CA ILE A 93 -7.01 -29.58 18.46
C ILE A 93 -7.06 -28.86 19.81
N VAL A 94 -8.26 -28.63 20.35
CA VAL A 94 -8.43 -27.96 21.66
C VAL A 94 -7.91 -28.84 22.80
N HIS A 95 -8.13 -30.15 22.71
CA HIS A 95 -7.75 -31.10 23.76
C HIS A 95 -6.23 -31.31 23.84
N HIS A 96 -5.54 -31.40 22.69
CA HIS A 96 -4.10 -31.61 22.63
C HIS A 96 -3.28 -30.32 22.56
N GLY A 97 -3.89 -29.23 22.09
CA GLY A 97 -3.26 -27.92 21.95
C GLY A 97 -3.26 -27.13 23.25
N ARG A 98 -2.22 -26.29 23.42
CA ARG A 98 -2.18 -25.30 24.50
C ARG A 98 -2.65 -23.94 24.00
N ALA A 99 -3.76 -23.44 24.55
CA ALA A 99 -4.31 -22.15 24.17
C ALA A 99 -3.58 -20.96 24.84
N VAL A 100 -3.35 -19.91 24.06
CA VAL A 100 -2.82 -18.60 24.47
C VAL A 100 -3.79 -17.54 23.94
N ARG A 101 -4.12 -16.54 24.76
CA ARG A 101 -4.98 -15.42 24.37
C ARG A 101 -4.13 -14.19 24.10
N LEU A 102 -4.35 -13.56 22.95
CA LEU A 102 -3.60 -12.42 22.45
C LEU A 102 -4.55 -11.34 21.93
N SER A 103 -5.45 -10.85 22.78
CA SER A 103 -6.33 -9.73 22.39
C SER A 103 -5.71 -8.38 22.73
N LEU A 104 -5.99 -7.35 21.92
CA LEU A 104 -5.57 -5.98 22.21
C LEU A 104 -6.20 -5.47 23.52
N ALA A 105 -7.40 -5.94 23.88
CA ALA A 105 -8.04 -5.61 25.15
C ALA A 105 -7.22 -6.10 26.36
N GLU A 106 -6.65 -7.31 26.30
CA GLU A 106 -5.78 -7.85 27.35
C GLU A 106 -4.39 -7.22 27.34
N LEU A 107 -3.87 -6.86 26.16
CA LEU A 107 -2.55 -6.25 26.00
C LEU A 107 -2.54 -4.75 26.37
N PHE A 108 -3.66 -4.05 26.19
CA PHE A 108 -3.81 -2.61 26.48
C PHE A 108 -4.95 -2.32 27.47
N PRO A 109 -4.91 -2.85 28.70
CA PRO A 109 -6.05 -2.81 29.64
C PRO A 109 -6.41 -1.39 30.16
N ARG A 110 -5.63 -0.37 29.81
CA ARG A 110 -5.82 1.03 30.25
C ARG A 110 -6.30 1.96 29.13
N LEU A 111 -6.46 1.43 27.92
CA LEU A 111 -6.96 2.16 26.77
C LEU A 111 -8.27 1.52 26.29
N ALA A 112 -9.15 2.32 25.72
CA ALA A 112 -10.38 1.82 25.13
C ALA A 112 -10.05 0.91 23.92
N TYR A 113 -10.54 -0.33 23.95
CA TYR A 113 -10.30 -1.33 22.90
C TYR A 113 -10.68 -0.82 21.50
N SER A 114 -11.82 -0.12 21.38
CA SER A 114 -12.30 0.53 20.15
C SER A 114 -11.29 1.50 19.54
N ALA A 115 -10.52 2.21 20.37
CA ALA A 115 -9.48 3.12 19.90
C ALA A 115 -8.22 2.34 19.51
N VAL A 116 -7.78 1.38 20.32
CA VAL A 116 -6.56 0.58 20.05
C VAL A 116 -6.71 -0.25 18.77
N GLN A 117 -7.90 -0.80 18.51
CA GLN A 117 -8.19 -1.60 17.32
C GLN A 117 -8.01 -0.82 16.00
N GLN A 118 -8.01 0.52 16.04
CA GLN A 118 -7.80 1.34 14.84
C GLN A 118 -6.31 1.50 14.47
N VAL A 119 -5.41 1.24 15.42
CA VAL A 119 -3.97 1.46 15.29
C VAL A 119 -3.33 0.38 14.42
N GLU A 120 -2.43 0.78 13.53
CA GLU A 120 -1.67 -0.15 12.69
C GLU A 120 -0.72 -1.02 13.52
N PRO A 121 -0.53 -2.31 13.18
CA PRO A 121 0.30 -3.23 13.95
C PRO A 121 1.74 -2.75 14.22
N GLU A 122 2.33 -2.05 13.26
CA GLU A 122 3.68 -1.47 13.37
C GLU A 122 3.83 -0.47 14.52
N HIS A 123 2.73 0.13 14.97
CA HIS A 123 2.71 1.11 16.03
C HIS A 123 2.43 0.50 17.41
N PHE A 124 2.04 -0.78 17.50
CA PHE A 124 1.74 -1.41 18.80
C PHE A 124 2.95 -1.45 19.71
N ALA A 125 4.16 -1.66 19.20
CA ALA A 125 5.36 -1.65 20.05
C ALA A 125 5.59 -0.28 20.71
N GLY A 126 5.42 0.81 19.96
CA GLY A 126 5.54 2.17 20.48
C GLY A 126 4.40 2.52 21.43
N LEU A 127 3.16 2.16 21.07
CA LEU A 127 2.00 2.36 21.92
C LEU A 127 2.09 1.56 23.23
N PHE A 128 2.61 0.34 23.19
CA PHE A 128 2.77 -0.52 24.36
C PHE A 128 3.81 0.05 25.33
N HIS A 129 4.92 0.56 24.80
CA HIS A 129 5.90 1.26 25.62
C HIS A 129 5.27 2.46 26.34
N ALA A 130 4.63 3.37 25.60
CA ALA A 130 3.96 4.54 26.18
C ALA A 130 2.85 4.14 27.18
N HIS A 131 2.07 3.11 26.85
CA HIS A 131 1.06 2.55 27.76
C HIS A 131 1.67 2.08 29.07
N GLN A 132 2.83 1.41 29.04
CA GLN A 132 3.48 0.91 30.26
C GLN A 132 4.10 2.03 31.10
N THR A 133 4.71 3.02 30.45
CA THR A 133 5.50 4.05 31.14
C THR A 133 4.67 5.23 31.64
N GLU A 134 3.60 5.62 30.94
CA GLU A 134 2.92 6.90 31.17
C GLU A 134 1.51 6.77 31.73
N LEU A 135 0.80 5.68 31.43
CA LEU A 135 -0.54 5.47 31.94
C LEU A 135 -0.49 4.84 33.33
N GLN A 136 -1.11 5.47 34.32
CA GLN A 136 -1.27 4.90 35.67
C GLN A 136 -2.70 4.38 35.91
N SER A 137 -3.68 4.94 35.23
CA SER A 137 -5.10 4.58 35.31
C SER A 137 -5.70 4.38 33.92
N ALA A 138 -6.87 3.73 33.86
CA ALA A 138 -7.63 3.55 32.62
C ALA A 138 -8.15 4.90 32.10
N ARG A 139 -8.15 5.05 30.78
CA ARG A 139 -8.62 6.22 30.04
C ARG A 139 -9.95 5.93 29.36
N GLY A 140 -10.81 6.95 29.29
CA GLY A 140 -12.04 6.87 28.50
C GLY A 140 -11.75 6.84 27.00
N GLU A 141 -12.80 6.71 26.17
CA GLU A 141 -12.69 6.64 24.71
C GLU A 141 -11.94 7.84 24.10
N ASN A 142 -12.37 9.07 24.39
CA ASN A 142 -11.74 10.28 23.83
C ASN A 142 -10.33 10.51 24.35
N GLU A 143 -10.08 10.23 25.64
CA GLU A 143 -8.74 10.31 26.22
C GLU A 143 -7.79 9.27 25.62
N SER A 144 -8.30 8.07 25.30
CA SER A 144 -7.54 7.04 24.60
C SER A 144 -7.18 7.48 23.18
N LYS A 145 -8.12 8.11 22.47
CA LYS A 145 -7.85 8.69 21.13
C LYS A 145 -6.79 9.78 21.19
N ASP A 146 -6.88 10.67 22.17
CA ASP A 146 -5.89 11.74 22.34
C ASP A 146 -4.50 11.18 22.67
N PHE A 147 -4.44 10.18 23.56
CA PHE A 147 -3.20 9.49 23.92
C PHE A 147 -2.55 8.84 22.69
N ILE A 148 -3.34 8.10 21.90
CA ILE A 148 -2.84 7.44 20.68
C ILE A 148 -2.39 8.47 19.65
N LEU A 149 -3.17 9.53 19.39
CA LEU A 149 -2.79 10.59 18.46
C LEU A 149 -1.43 11.21 18.81
N GLU A 150 -1.19 11.48 20.10
CA GLU A 150 0.05 12.08 20.58
C GLU A 150 1.25 11.12 20.50
N HIS A 151 1.09 9.87 20.95
CA HIS A 151 2.23 8.95 21.12
C HIS A 151 2.52 8.11 19.88
N VAL A 152 1.51 7.86 19.03
CA VAL A 152 1.65 7.08 17.80
C VAL A 152 1.80 8.00 16.60
N TYR A 153 0.82 8.86 16.37
CA TYR A 153 0.77 9.70 15.17
C TYR A 153 1.52 11.03 15.34
N GLN A 154 2.02 11.33 16.54
CA GLN A 154 2.72 12.58 16.89
C GLN A 154 1.91 13.83 16.55
N LEU A 155 0.58 13.74 16.70
CA LEU A 155 -0.35 14.83 16.45
C LEU A 155 -1.06 15.21 17.75
N THR A 156 -0.99 16.48 18.11
CA THR A 156 -1.76 17.03 19.24
C THR A 156 -2.77 18.04 18.70
N PRO A 157 -4.00 17.64 18.33
CA PRO A 157 -4.98 18.55 17.74
C PRO A 157 -5.29 19.78 18.62
N ARG A 158 -5.17 19.62 19.95
CA ARG A 158 -5.33 20.71 20.91
C ARG A 158 -4.22 21.76 20.85
N ALA A 159 -3.02 21.41 20.40
CA ALA A 159 -1.89 22.35 20.25
C ALA A 159 -1.97 23.21 18.99
N ILE A 160 -2.76 22.81 17.98
CA ILE A 160 -2.95 23.56 16.73
C ILE A 160 -3.78 24.82 17.01
N ARG A 161 -3.19 26.02 16.87
CA ARG A 161 -3.84 27.29 17.22
C ARG A 161 -4.15 28.16 16.00
N ASN A 162 -3.42 27.99 14.90
CA ASN A 162 -3.56 28.80 13.69
C ASN A 162 -3.34 27.95 12.42
N PRO A 163 -3.57 28.51 11.21
CA PRO A 163 -3.37 27.78 9.96
C PRO A 163 -1.94 27.29 9.71
N VAL A 164 -0.91 28.02 10.18
CA VAL A 164 0.49 27.61 10.01
C VAL A 164 0.77 26.33 10.80
N ASP A 165 0.33 26.27 12.07
CA ASP A 165 0.46 25.06 12.90
C ASP A 165 -0.19 23.85 12.20
N PHE A 166 -1.39 24.06 11.65
CA PHE A 166 -2.13 23.01 10.97
C PHE A 166 -1.38 22.47 9.75
N TRP A 167 -0.95 23.34 8.84
CA TRP A 167 -0.25 22.93 7.63
C TRP A 167 1.11 22.29 7.94
N ARG A 168 1.84 22.81 8.94
CA ARG A 168 3.10 22.19 9.40
C ARG A 168 2.86 20.76 9.88
N GLU A 169 1.94 20.55 10.83
CA GLU A 169 1.70 19.20 11.38
C GLU A 169 1.15 18.24 10.32
N LEU A 170 0.23 18.72 9.48
CA LEU A 170 -0.38 17.91 8.44
C LEU A 170 0.64 17.47 7.38
N LEU A 171 1.45 18.39 6.86
CA LEU A 171 2.51 18.06 5.89
C LEU A 171 3.56 17.14 6.50
N ARG A 172 3.97 17.39 7.76
CA ARG A 172 4.96 16.55 8.45
C ARG A 172 4.48 15.12 8.64
N MET A 173 3.23 14.95 9.06
CA MET A 173 2.60 13.66 9.25
C MET A 173 2.55 12.85 7.95
N HIS A 174 2.09 13.47 6.86
CA HIS A 174 1.96 12.79 5.56
C HIS A 174 3.30 12.58 4.85
N PHE A 175 4.27 13.46 5.06
CA PHE A 175 5.65 13.23 4.62
C PHE A 175 6.24 11.98 5.31
N ALA A 176 5.92 11.78 6.58
CA ALA A 176 6.31 10.60 7.34
C ALA A 176 5.39 9.37 7.10
N ASN A 177 4.47 9.42 6.13
CA ASN A 177 3.49 8.37 5.83
C ASN A 177 2.61 7.95 7.03
N ARG A 178 2.25 8.89 7.92
CA ARG A 178 1.41 8.62 9.11
C ARG A 178 -0.03 9.08 8.96
N SER A 179 -0.66 8.78 7.82
CA SER A 179 -2.07 9.13 7.60
C SER A 179 -2.95 8.50 8.69
N LEU A 180 -3.97 9.24 9.15
CA LEU A 180 -4.78 8.81 10.28
C LEU A 180 -5.89 7.83 9.86
N PRO A 181 -6.13 6.75 10.63
CA PRO A 181 -7.38 6.00 10.55
C PRO A 181 -8.61 6.92 10.65
N PRO A 182 -9.72 6.62 9.95
CA PRO A 182 -10.89 7.50 9.87
C PRO A 182 -11.40 7.96 11.23
N LEU A 183 -11.43 7.07 12.23
CA LEU A 183 -11.88 7.39 13.59
C LEU A 183 -11.00 8.44 14.27
N PHE A 184 -9.67 8.38 14.09
CA PHE A 184 -8.75 9.39 14.62
C PHE A 184 -8.79 10.68 13.80
N ALA A 185 -8.96 10.58 12.48
CA ALA A 185 -9.08 11.72 11.60
C ALA A 185 -10.33 12.57 11.92
N GLU A 186 -11.48 11.93 12.12
CA GLU A 186 -12.71 12.62 12.52
C GLU A 186 -12.60 13.26 13.90
N HIS A 187 -12.03 12.54 14.88
CA HIS A 187 -11.81 13.07 16.23
C HIS A 187 -10.90 14.31 16.21
N ALA A 188 -9.76 14.23 15.51
CA ALA A 188 -8.84 15.34 15.36
C ALA A 188 -9.47 16.53 14.61
N ALA A 189 -10.19 16.26 13.52
CA ALA A 189 -10.90 17.28 12.75
C ALA A 189 -11.95 18.01 13.60
N GLY A 190 -12.73 17.28 14.40
CA GLY A 190 -13.71 17.86 15.31
C GLY A 190 -13.09 18.81 16.33
N ILE A 191 -11.92 18.47 16.89
CA ILE A 191 -11.18 19.35 17.80
C ILE A 191 -10.68 20.62 17.08
N ILE A 192 -10.14 20.48 15.87
CA ILE A 192 -9.60 21.61 15.10
C ILE A 192 -10.72 22.56 14.67
N GLN A 193 -11.80 22.01 14.13
CA GLN A 193 -12.96 22.78 13.66
C GLN A 193 -13.76 23.39 14.81
N GLY A 194 -13.79 22.75 15.98
CA GLY A 194 -14.36 23.31 17.20
C GLY A 194 -13.69 24.61 17.67
N LYS A 195 -12.46 24.89 17.21
CA LYS A 195 -11.74 26.16 17.44
C LYS A 195 -12.03 27.23 16.37
N GLY A 196 -12.90 26.94 15.41
CA GLY A 196 -13.22 27.81 14.28
C GLY A 196 -12.21 27.75 13.12
N LEU A 197 -11.22 26.85 13.17
CA LEU A 197 -10.26 26.67 12.07
C LEU A 197 -10.87 25.79 10.97
N PHE A 198 -10.72 26.19 9.71
CA PHE A 198 -11.12 25.41 8.53
C PHE A 198 -12.58 24.92 8.57
N ALA A 199 -13.49 25.77 9.05
CA ALA A 199 -14.91 25.47 9.10
C ALA A 199 -15.48 25.18 7.69
N GLY A 200 -16.23 24.08 7.56
CA GLY A 200 -16.81 23.63 6.28
C GLY A 200 -15.83 22.97 5.30
N LEU A 201 -14.55 22.83 5.67
CA LEU A 201 -13.54 22.16 4.86
C LEU A 201 -13.38 20.69 5.28
N PRO A 202 -12.96 19.78 4.36
CA PRO A 202 -12.87 18.34 4.63
C PRO A 202 -11.58 17.97 5.40
N VAL A 203 -11.40 18.54 6.60
CA VAL A 203 -10.18 18.35 7.42
C VAL A 203 -9.91 16.88 7.74
N ALA A 204 -10.96 16.10 8.07
CA ALA A 204 -10.83 14.68 8.34
C ALA A 204 -10.29 13.92 7.10
N THR A 205 -10.77 14.27 5.89
CA THR A 205 -10.27 13.68 4.64
C THR A 205 -8.81 13.98 4.43
N TRP A 206 -8.36 15.21 4.69
CA TRP A 206 -6.95 15.57 4.55
C TRP A 206 -6.07 14.88 5.58
N LEU A 207 -6.54 14.64 6.80
CA LEU A 207 -5.82 13.89 7.81
C LEU A 207 -5.72 12.39 7.47
N ALA A 208 -6.75 11.83 6.87
CA ALA A 208 -6.83 10.40 6.55
C ALA A 208 -6.19 10.00 5.22
N SER A 209 -6.05 10.94 4.26
CA SER A 209 -5.60 10.61 2.90
C SER A 209 -4.47 11.52 2.42
N LYS A 210 -3.29 10.92 2.22
CA LYS A 210 -2.12 11.59 1.64
C LYS A 210 -2.41 12.10 0.23
N SER A 211 -3.07 11.32 -0.61
CA SER A 211 -3.39 11.72 -1.99
C SER A 211 -4.38 12.89 -2.04
N ALA A 212 -5.40 12.88 -1.17
CA ALA A 212 -6.32 14.02 -1.05
C ALA A 212 -5.58 15.30 -0.61
N LEU A 213 -4.65 15.18 0.34
CA LEU A 213 -3.82 16.31 0.77
C LEU A 213 -2.91 16.81 -0.35
N LEU A 214 -2.15 15.94 -1.00
CA LEU A 214 -1.16 16.32 -2.01
C LEU A 214 -1.81 17.07 -3.17
N ARG A 215 -3.02 16.69 -3.59
CA ARG A 215 -3.79 17.45 -4.60
C ARG A 215 -4.09 18.88 -4.17
N VAL A 216 -4.46 19.07 -2.90
CA VAL A 216 -4.72 20.41 -2.35
C VAL A 216 -3.45 21.23 -2.29
N VAL A 217 -2.34 20.62 -1.84
CA VAL A 217 -1.03 21.27 -1.73
C VAL A 217 -0.50 21.64 -3.11
N GLN A 218 -0.57 20.73 -4.08
CA GLN A 218 -0.13 20.91 -5.45
C GLN A 218 -0.86 22.06 -6.13
N ASP A 219 -2.19 22.12 -5.99
CA ASP A 219 -2.96 23.23 -6.56
C ASP A 219 -2.67 24.57 -5.87
N ALA A 220 -2.61 24.57 -4.53
CA ALA A 220 -2.28 25.77 -3.77
C ALA A 220 -0.89 26.29 -4.15
N TRP A 221 0.09 25.40 -4.37
CA TRP A 221 1.44 25.75 -4.82
C TRP A 221 1.42 26.49 -6.15
N TYR A 222 0.70 25.97 -7.15
CA TYR A 222 0.60 26.63 -8.45
C TYR A 222 -0.09 27.99 -8.36
N ARG A 223 -1.12 28.13 -7.54
CA ARG A 223 -1.75 29.43 -7.29
C ARG A 223 -0.78 30.39 -6.60
N TYR A 224 -0.02 29.92 -5.63
CA TYR A 224 1.01 30.71 -4.94
C TYR A 224 2.08 31.20 -5.92
N LEU A 225 2.63 30.32 -6.77
CA LEU A 225 3.61 30.72 -7.80
C LEU A 225 3.06 31.78 -8.77
N LYS A 226 1.79 31.62 -9.17
CA LYS A 226 1.12 32.61 -10.03
C LYS A 226 1.03 34.00 -9.37
N THR A 227 0.80 34.06 -8.05
CA THR A 227 0.80 35.34 -7.30
C THR A 227 2.18 36.01 -7.28
N LEU A 228 3.25 35.24 -7.45
CA LEU A 228 4.63 35.72 -7.55
C LEU A 228 5.06 36.06 -8.99
N GLY A 229 4.13 36.01 -9.95
CA GLY A 229 4.40 36.30 -11.37
C GLY A 229 5.13 35.18 -12.12
N LEU A 230 5.13 33.96 -11.57
CA LEU A 230 5.62 32.77 -12.27
C LEU A 230 4.48 32.10 -13.03
N ASP A 231 4.48 32.29 -14.34
CA ASP A 231 3.63 31.53 -15.26
C ASP A 231 4.42 30.39 -15.90
N GLY A 232 3.79 29.23 -15.99
CA GLY A 232 4.44 28.01 -16.44
C GLY A 232 3.46 26.91 -16.78
N THR A 233 4.00 25.80 -17.27
CA THR A 233 3.24 24.61 -17.63
C THR A 233 3.27 23.65 -16.45
N ARG A 234 2.10 23.23 -15.98
CA ARG A 234 2.00 22.18 -14.95
C ARG A 234 2.58 20.89 -15.52
N THR A 235 3.50 20.27 -14.78
CA THR A 235 4.26 19.09 -15.24
C THR A 235 3.57 17.76 -14.96
N GLY A 236 2.47 17.75 -14.18
CA GLY A 236 1.70 16.54 -13.83
C GLY A 236 0.18 16.68 -14.01
N GLU A 237 -0.45 17.79 -13.58
CA GLU A 237 -1.91 17.87 -13.51
C GLU A 237 -2.53 19.15 -14.11
N PRO A 238 -3.76 19.15 -14.66
CA PRO A 238 -4.49 20.34 -15.09
C PRO A 238 -4.98 21.18 -13.90
N PRO A 239 -5.39 22.46 -14.13
CA PRO A 239 -6.05 23.29 -13.11
C PRO A 239 -7.35 22.64 -12.60
N PRO A 240 -7.65 22.69 -11.28
CA PRO A 240 -8.90 22.19 -10.71
C PRO A 240 -10.12 22.98 -11.21
N PRO A 241 -11.36 22.47 -11.05
CA PRO A 241 -12.56 23.20 -11.41
C PRO A 241 -12.76 24.41 -10.50
N ASP A 242 -13.37 25.47 -11.02
CA ASP A 242 -13.59 26.72 -10.27
C ASP A 242 -14.51 26.57 -9.05
N TYR A 243 -15.28 25.49 -8.95
CA TYR A 243 -16.19 25.23 -7.82
C TYR A 243 -15.50 24.66 -6.57
N LEU A 244 -14.24 24.23 -6.66
CA LEU A 244 -13.49 23.76 -5.49
C LEU A 244 -13.04 24.95 -4.63
N ALA A 245 -13.11 24.77 -3.31
CA ALA A 245 -12.65 25.78 -2.37
C ALA A 245 -11.17 26.10 -2.61
N LYS A 246 -10.87 27.39 -2.79
CA LYS A 246 -9.51 27.88 -2.96
C LYS A 246 -8.82 27.88 -1.61
N ILE A 247 -8.04 26.85 -1.36
CA ILE A 247 -7.27 26.70 -0.13
C ILE A 247 -5.99 27.53 -0.21
N GLU A 248 -5.71 28.32 0.82
CA GLU A 248 -4.44 29.05 0.96
C GLU A 248 -3.53 28.31 1.94
N ILE A 249 -2.26 28.18 1.55
CA ILE A 249 -1.21 27.52 2.34
C ILE A 249 -0.07 28.53 2.52
N PRO A 250 0.45 28.71 3.74
CA PRO A 250 1.53 29.66 4.04
C PRO A 250 2.89 29.08 3.62
N PHE A 251 3.12 28.97 2.31
CA PHE A 251 4.37 28.43 1.75
C PHE A 251 5.60 29.31 2.05
N ASP A 252 5.41 30.58 2.37
CA ASP A 252 6.46 31.52 2.77
C ASP A 252 6.94 31.31 4.22
N HIS A 253 6.26 30.46 5.00
CA HIS A 253 6.67 30.12 6.36
C HIS A 253 7.76 29.03 6.37
N SER A 254 8.85 29.25 7.10
CA SER A 254 10.03 28.35 7.12
C SER A 254 9.69 26.89 7.44
N ASP A 255 8.80 26.66 8.42
CA ASP A 255 8.41 25.31 8.83
C ASP A 255 7.64 24.54 7.72
N VAL A 256 6.95 25.26 6.84
CA VAL A 256 6.22 24.68 5.72
C VAL A 256 7.16 24.46 4.54
N GLN A 257 8.09 25.40 4.29
CA GLN A 257 9.07 25.33 3.19
C GLN A 257 9.88 24.04 3.23
N VAL A 258 10.48 23.70 4.37
CA VAL A 258 11.36 22.54 4.50
C VAL A 258 10.65 21.23 4.13
N LEU A 259 9.36 21.12 4.48
CA LEU A 259 8.54 19.94 4.18
C LEU A 259 8.19 19.87 2.69
N VAL A 260 7.77 21.00 2.12
CA VAL A 260 7.41 21.10 0.70
C VAL A 260 8.62 20.86 -0.21
N ASP A 261 9.79 21.41 0.15
CA ASP A 261 11.05 21.15 -0.56
C ASP A 261 11.38 19.66 -0.57
N SER A 262 11.20 18.98 0.57
CA SER A 262 11.44 17.54 0.69
C SER A 262 10.48 16.72 -0.16
N MET A 263 9.21 17.14 -0.26
CA MET A 263 8.20 16.50 -1.11
C MET A 263 8.43 16.70 -2.62
N PHE A 264 9.09 17.78 -3.06
CA PHE A 264 9.52 17.91 -4.46
C PHE A 264 10.69 16.97 -4.77
N LEU A 265 11.62 16.85 -3.83
CA LEU A 265 12.79 15.97 -3.94
C LEU A 265 12.40 14.49 -4.01
N ASP A 266 11.43 14.06 -3.20
CA ASP A 266 11.09 12.64 -3.06
C ASP A 266 10.12 12.10 -4.12
N GLY A 267 9.42 12.97 -4.85
CA GLY A 267 8.43 12.53 -5.82
C GLY A 267 7.01 13.02 -5.58
N SER A 268 6.67 13.33 -4.34
CA SER A 268 5.28 13.54 -3.88
C SER A 268 4.63 14.79 -4.47
N LEU A 269 5.42 15.82 -4.80
CA LEU A 269 4.98 17.02 -5.49
C LEU A 269 5.72 17.21 -6.82
N HIS A 270 5.05 17.90 -7.74
CA HIS A 270 5.47 18.14 -9.11
C HIS A 270 5.82 19.63 -9.33
N PRO A 271 7.08 19.95 -9.69
CA PRO A 271 7.51 21.33 -9.86
C PRO A 271 6.88 21.99 -11.10
N LEU A 272 6.71 23.31 -11.09
CA LEU A 272 6.20 24.05 -12.24
C LEU A 272 7.32 24.29 -13.27
N ALA A 273 7.11 23.90 -14.54
CA ALA A 273 8.04 24.25 -15.60
C ALA A 273 7.84 25.71 -16.00
N VAL A 274 8.86 26.55 -15.78
CA VAL A 274 8.78 28.00 -15.98
C VAL A 274 9.77 28.46 -17.04
N HIS A 275 9.37 29.43 -17.86
CA HIS A 275 10.20 29.95 -18.95
C HIS A 275 11.24 30.96 -18.45
N SER A 276 10.94 31.67 -17.37
CA SER A 276 11.82 32.64 -16.73
C SER A 276 11.47 32.76 -15.25
N VAL A 277 12.45 33.15 -14.44
CA VAL A 277 12.26 33.44 -13.02
C VAL A 277 12.58 34.91 -12.76
N PRO A 278 11.64 35.68 -12.17
CA PRO A 278 11.87 37.08 -11.85
C PRO A 278 13.11 37.30 -10.96
N ALA A 279 13.83 38.40 -11.20
CA ALA A 279 14.94 38.81 -10.35
C ALA A 279 14.44 39.16 -8.93
N GLY A 280 15.11 38.66 -7.89
CA GLY A 280 14.72 38.87 -6.49
C GLY A 280 13.83 37.76 -5.90
N MET A 281 13.59 36.68 -6.64
CA MET A 281 12.82 35.54 -6.14
C MET A 281 13.55 34.81 -5.01
N PRO A 282 12.86 34.47 -3.90
CA PRO A 282 13.44 33.66 -2.83
C PRO A 282 14.07 32.35 -3.35
N SER A 283 15.26 32.02 -2.86
CA SER A 283 16.03 30.86 -3.32
C SER A 283 15.33 29.52 -3.08
N TRP A 284 14.50 29.42 -2.05
CA TRP A 284 13.78 28.19 -1.69
C TRP A 284 12.72 27.79 -2.74
N ILE A 285 12.14 28.76 -3.46
CA ILE A 285 11.13 28.49 -4.51
C ILE A 285 11.70 27.60 -5.62
N LYS A 286 13.02 27.60 -5.80
CA LYS A 286 13.73 26.78 -6.79
C LYS A 286 13.45 25.28 -6.66
N ALA A 287 13.10 24.78 -5.48
CA ALA A 287 12.76 23.37 -5.30
C ALA A 287 11.45 22.99 -6.03
N GLY A 288 10.50 23.92 -6.16
CA GLY A 288 9.19 23.70 -6.76
C GLY A 288 9.02 24.27 -8.17
N ILE A 289 10.12 24.65 -8.83
CA ILE A 289 10.14 25.10 -10.23
C ILE A 289 11.29 24.46 -11.01
N VAL A 290 11.11 24.30 -12.33
CA VAL A 290 12.16 23.82 -13.25
C VAL A 290 12.32 24.84 -14.36
N GLN A 291 13.54 25.40 -14.49
CA GLN A 291 13.88 26.40 -15.53
C GLN A 291 14.40 25.77 -16.82
N ASP A 292 15.17 24.68 -16.72
CA ASP A 292 15.79 24.02 -17.86
C ASP A 292 15.84 22.48 -17.70
N PRO A 293 16.10 21.73 -18.79
CA PRO A 293 16.23 20.28 -18.74
C PRO A 293 17.37 19.76 -17.84
N ALA A 294 18.42 20.54 -17.59
CA ALA A 294 19.57 20.12 -16.79
C ALA A 294 19.23 20.10 -15.29
N ALA A 295 18.44 21.06 -14.80
CA ALA A 295 17.93 21.08 -13.44
C ALA A 295 17.07 19.85 -13.13
N LEU A 296 16.23 19.40 -14.09
CA LEU A 296 15.44 18.19 -13.94
C LEU A 296 16.32 16.93 -13.88
N GLN A 297 17.39 16.87 -14.68
CA GLN A 297 18.36 15.78 -14.64
C GLN A 297 19.09 15.71 -13.29
N ALA A 298 19.50 16.86 -12.74
CA ALA A 298 20.13 16.92 -11.43
C ALA A 298 19.18 16.47 -10.30
N LEU A 299 17.89 16.82 -10.38
CA LEU A 299 16.86 16.36 -9.44
C LEU A 299 16.72 14.83 -9.47
N VAL A 300 16.64 14.24 -10.67
CA VAL A 300 16.56 12.78 -10.85
C VAL A 300 17.80 12.09 -10.28
N LEU A 301 19.00 12.61 -10.56
CA LEU A 301 20.25 12.06 -10.04
C LEU A 301 20.28 12.06 -8.51
N LYS A 302 19.91 13.18 -7.88
CA LYS A 302 19.83 13.28 -6.42
C LYS A 302 18.81 12.30 -5.83
N GLY A 303 17.68 12.08 -6.50
CA GLY A 303 16.69 11.07 -6.11
C GLY A 303 17.25 9.64 -6.15
N ILE A 304 18.01 9.30 -7.20
CA ILE A 304 18.68 7.99 -7.33
C ILE A 304 19.68 7.78 -6.20
N ASP A 305 20.52 8.78 -5.92
CA ASP A 305 21.51 8.69 -4.84
C ASP A 305 20.83 8.50 -3.47
N GLY A 306 19.73 9.21 -3.21
CA GLY A 306 18.92 9.01 -2.00
C GLY A 306 18.34 7.59 -1.89
N LEU A 307 17.92 6.97 -2.99
CA LEU A 307 17.46 5.57 -2.99
C LEU A 307 18.59 4.58 -2.74
N ILE A 308 19.79 4.84 -3.26
CA ILE A 308 20.98 4.00 -3.02
C ILE A 308 21.31 4.00 -1.52
N GLU A 309 21.28 5.17 -0.88
CA GLU A 309 21.55 5.32 0.56
C GLU A 309 20.49 4.65 1.44
N THR A 310 19.23 4.60 0.97
CA THR A 310 18.08 4.10 1.74
C THR A 310 17.57 2.74 1.27
N THR A 311 18.34 2.02 0.44
CA THR A 311 17.93 0.71 -0.08
C THR A 311 17.64 -0.26 1.08
N PRO A 312 16.46 -0.90 1.13
CA PRO A 312 16.12 -1.86 2.15
C PRO A 312 17.14 -3.00 2.26
N THR A 313 17.22 -3.62 3.43
CA THR A 313 18.19 -4.69 3.74
C THR A 313 17.46 -5.99 4.09
N ALA A 314 18.21 -7.06 4.36
CA ALA A 314 17.66 -8.32 4.83
C ALA A 314 16.88 -8.19 6.15
N ALA A 315 17.12 -7.16 6.97
CA ALA A 315 16.41 -6.93 8.23
C ALA A 315 15.19 -5.98 8.10
N SER A 316 14.96 -5.44 6.89
CA SER A 316 13.85 -4.53 6.61
C SER A 316 12.51 -5.28 6.54
N SER A 317 11.42 -4.56 6.75
CA SER A 317 10.06 -5.10 6.60
C SER A 317 9.60 -5.14 5.14
N HIS A 318 8.52 -5.87 4.85
CA HIS A 318 7.90 -5.81 3.52
C HIS A 318 7.38 -4.42 3.15
N LYS A 319 7.07 -3.58 4.15
CA LYS A 319 6.63 -2.18 3.96
C LYS A 319 7.76 -1.27 3.52
N ASP A 320 8.97 -1.48 4.04
CA ASP A 320 10.15 -0.74 3.57
C ASP A 320 10.43 -1.06 2.10
N TRP A 321 10.32 -2.33 1.71
CA TRP A 321 10.40 -2.75 0.31
C TRP A 321 9.30 -2.17 -0.57
N SER A 322 8.08 -2.10 -0.04
CA SER A 322 6.92 -1.49 -0.70
C SER A 322 7.13 0.00 -0.98
N GLU A 323 7.59 0.75 0.02
CA GLU A 323 7.89 2.18 -0.12
C GLU A 323 9.07 2.42 -1.06
N PHE A 324 10.13 1.60 -0.97
CA PHE A 324 11.25 1.63 -1.90
C PHE A 324 10.80 1.40 -3.34
N ALA A 325 9.95 0.40 -3.61
CA ALA A 325 9.44 0.09 -4.94
C ALA A 325 8.63 1.25 -5.54
N LYS A 326 7.78 1.91 -4.73
CA LYS A 326 7.03 3.10 -5.14
C LYS A 326 7.97 4.22 -5.58
N ARG A 327 8.90 4.63 -4.70
CA ARG A 327 9.87 5.70 -4.99
C ARG A 327 10.77 5.37 -6.17
N TYR A 328 11.19 4.11 -6.29
CA TYR A 328 12.00 3.66 -7.41
C TYR A 328 11.22 3.77 -8.73
N GLY A 329 9.96 3.35 -8.76
CA GLY A 329 9.08 3.52 -9.92
C GLY A 329 8.87 4.99 -10.34
N GLU A 330 8.65 5.89 -9.38
CA GLU A 330 8.53 7.34 -9.62
C GLU A 330 9.80 7.92 -10.27
N ILE A 331 10.97 7.57 -9.73
CA ILE A 331 12.25 8.05 -10.25
C ILE A 331 12.52 7.48 -11.66
N LEU A 332 12.19 6.21 -11.90
CA LEU A 332 12.30 5.60 -13.23
C LEU A 332 11.36 6.28 -14.24
N ALA A 333 10.12 6.56 -13.86
CA ALA A 333 9.16 7.26 -14.72
C ALA A 333 9.67 8.67 -15.10
N ARG A 334 10.17 9.44 -14.12
CA ARG A 334 10.78 10.75 -14.35
C ARG A 334 11.98 10.68 -15.28
N MET A 335 12.84 9.68 -15.08
CA MET A 335 14.02 9.44 -15.93
C MET A 335 13.62 9.13 -17.37
N HIS A 336 12.58 8.33 -17.58
CA HIS A 336 12.04 8.05 -18.91
C HIS A 336 11.39 9.26 -19.57
N GLY A 337 10.85 10.19 -18.79
CA GLY A 337 10.31 11.47 -19.25
C GLY A 337 11.35 12.55 -19.57
N LEU A 338 12.64 12.33 -19.27
CA LEU A 338 13.68 13.33 -19.55
C LEU A 338 13.81 13.60 -21.06
N PRO A 339 13.90 14.88 -21.49
CA PRO A 339 14.14 15.21 -22.88
C PRO A 339 15.46 14.60 -23.35
N GLY A 340 15.48 14.02 -24.55
CA GLY A 340 16.69 13.52 -25.18
C GLY A 340 17.60 14.67 -25.62
N THR A 341 18.34 15.27 -24.70
CA THR A 341 19.35 16.27 -25.04
C THR A 341 20.65 15.55 -25.40
N GLU A 342 20.91 15.41 -26.71
CA GLU A 342 22.24 15.03 -27.20
C GLU A 342 23.25 16.05 -26.63
N GLY A 343 24.20 15.58 -25.81
CA GLY A 343 25.23 16.42 -25.19
C GLY A 343 25.10 16.69 -23.67
N SER A 344 24.11 16.15 -22.97
CA SER A 344 24.09 16.25 -21.49
C SER A 344 25.12 15.31 -20.84
N GLU A 345 26.00 15.87 -20.02
CA GLU A 345 26.95 15.11 -19.17
C GLU A 345 26.24 14.26 -18.11
N HIS A 346 25.02 14.63 -17.70
CA HIS A 346 24.30 13.93 -16.64
C HIS A 346 23.63 12.63 -17.10
N LEU A 347 23.25 12.52 -18.38
CA LEU A 347 22.48 11.36 -18.85
C LEU A 347 23.26 10.03 -18.78
N PRO A 348 24.56 9.95 -19.15
CA PRO A 348 25.37 8.77 -18.91
C PRO A 348 25.51 8.45 -17.41
N VAL A 349 25.74 9.47 -16.57
CA VAL A 349 25.90 9.31 -15.12
C VAL A 349 24.62 8.75 -14.48
N ILE A 350 23.45 9.28 -14.85
CA ILE A 350 22.14 8.79 -14.41
C ILE A 350 21.98 7.30 -14.74
N ARG A 351 22.32 6.90 -15.97
CA ARG A 351 22.22 5.50 -16.40
C ARG A 351 23.12 4.58 -15.57
N ASP A 352 24.35 5.01 -15.28
CA ASP A 352 25.27 4.22 -14.49
C ASP A 352 24.87 4.16 -13.01
N ARG A 353 24.34 5.24 -12.43
CA ARG A 353 23.79 5.19 -11.07
C ARG A 353 22.57 4.29 -10.95
N ILE A 354 21.68 4.28 -11.95
CA ILE A 354 20.55 3.34 -11.98
C ILE A 354 21.01 1.89 -12.00
N LYS A 355 22.06 1.55 -12.78
CA LYS A 355 22.61 0.19 -12.76
C LYS A 355 23.13 -0.20 -11.39
N VAL A 356 23.76 0.73 -10.67
CA VAL A 356 24.23 0.46 -9.31
C VAL A 356 23.05 0.29 -8.35
N LEU A 357 22.05 1.17 -8.41
CA LEU A 357 20.82 1.02 -7.62
C LEU A 357 20.15 -0.33 -7.89
N GLN A 358 20.02 -0.73 -9.15
CA GLN A 358 19.44 -2.01 -9.54
C GLN A 358 20.23 -3.18 -8.94
N ALA A 359 21.55 -3.23 -9.17
CA ALA A 359 22.40 -4.30 -8.68
C ALA A 359 22.35 -4.45 -7.15
N GLN A 360 22.40 -3.33 -6.42
CA GLN A 360 22.32 -3.31 -4.96
C GLN A 360 20.94 -3.77 -4.48
N SER A 361 19.87 -3.29 -5.12
CA SER A 361 18.50 -3.70 -4.76
C SER A 361 18.25 -5.18 -5.02
N ASP A 362 18.78 -5.73 -6.13
CA ASP A 362 18.67 -7.15 -6.47
C ASP A 362 19.39 -8.03 -5.45
N GLU A 363 20.61 -7.67 -5.05
CA GLU A 363 21.40 -8.38 -4.03
C GLU A 363 20.67 -8.37 -2.66
N HIS A 364 20.21 -7.20 -2.23
CA HIS A 364 19.52 -7.06 -0.95
C HIS A 364 18.18 -7.79 -0.92
N LEU A 365 17.42 -7.77 -2.02
CA LEU A 365 16.16 -8.48 -2.12
C LEU A 365 16.38 -10.00 -2.07
N GLN A 366 17.41 -10.51 -2.75
CA GLN A 366 17.80 -11.92 -2.66
C GLN A 366 18.15 -12.31 -1.22
N ALA A 367 18.92 -11.48 -0.51
CA ALA A 367 19.25 -11.72 0.90
C ALA A 367 17.99 -11.70 1.78
N TRP A 368 17.05 -10.79 1.53
CA TRP A 368 15.78 -10.70 2.26
C TRP A 368 14.88 -11.92 2.04
N VAL A 369 14.80 -12.42 0.80
CA VAL A 369 14.09 -13.67 0.47
C VAL A 369 14.77 -14.88 1.14
N ALA A 370 16.11 -14.94 1.12
CA ALA A 370 16.89 -16.00 1.75
C ALA A 370 16.69 -16.05 3.28
N ALA A 371 16.50 -14.88 3.91
CA ALA A 371 16.20 -14.74 5.33
C ALA A 371 14.75 -15.14 5.72
N LYS A 372 13.98 -15.73 4.79
CA LYS A 372 12.62 -16.26 4.99
C LYS A 372 11.52 -15.24 5.26
N HIS A 373 11.81 -13.94 5.21
CA HIS A 373 10.78 -12.89 5.33
C HIS A 373 9.69 -13.01 4.25
N TYR A 374 10.08 -13.30 3.00
CA TYR A 374 9.14 -13.49 1.91
C TYR A 374 8.13 -14.63 2.18
N ALA A 375 8.55 -15.69 2.89
CA ALA A 375 7.68 -16.81 3.22
C ALA A 375 6.61 -16.47 4.27
N ASP A 376 6.82 -15.43 5.09
CA ASP A 376 5.85 -14.96 6.08
C ASP A 376 4.76 -14.07 5.48
N LEU A 377 4.95 -13.58 4.24
CA LEU A 377 3.99 -12.69 3.59
C LEU A 377 2.61 -13.32 3.40
N ILE A 378 2.56 -14.64 3.25
CA ILE A 378 1.31 -15.42 3.20
C ILE A 378 0.44 -15.24 4.45
N LEU A 379 1.06 -14.99 5.60
CA LEU A 379 0.39 -14.84 6.90
C LEU A 379 -0.11 -13.41 7.13
N GLN A 380 0.25 -12.45 6.28
CA GLN A 380 -0.07 -11.05 6.52
C GLN A 380 -1.57 -10.77 6.40
N PRO A 381 -2.14 -9.94 7.28
CA PRO A 381 -3.55 -9.59 7.24
C PRO A 381 -3.88 -8.71 6.03
N VAL A 382 -5.12 -8.81 5.54
CA VAL A 382 -5.58 -8.09 4.34
C VAL A 382 -6.30 -6.77 4.67
N THR A 383 -6.53 -6.46 5.95
CA THR A 383 -7.42 -5.37 6.40
C THR A 383 -6.99 -3.98 5.94
N LYS A 384 -5.69 -3.73 5.84
CA LYS A 384 -5.13 -2.44 5.41
C LYS A 384 -4.65 -2.44 3.95
N GLY A 385 -4.87 -3.52 3.22
CA GLY A 385 -4.42 -3.72 1.84
C GLY A 385 -3.85 -5.13 1.63
N PRO A 386 -3.84 -5.63 0.38
CA PRO A 386 -3.29 -6.94 0.07
C PRO A 386 -1.76 -6.90 0.03
N VAL A 387 -1.09 -7.71 0.87
CA VAL A 387 0.39 -7.81 0.84
C VAL A 387 0.88 -8.70 -0.29
N MET A 388 0.11 -9.72 -0.66
CA MET A 388 0.41 -10.61 -1.79
C MET A 388 -0.74 -10.66 -2.79
N VAL A 389 -0.46 -11.03 -4.04
CA VAL A 389 -1.48 -11.06 -5.11
C VAL A 389 -2.70 -11.93 -4.78
N HIS A 390 -2.52 -13.07 -4.09
CA HIS A 390 -3.64 -13.92 -3.66
C HIS A 390 -4.49 -13.32 -2.52
N HIS A 391 -4.04 -12.25 -1.88
CA HIS A 391 -4.83 -11.52 -0.90
C HIS A 391 -5.82 -10.55 -1.55
N VAL A 392 -5.65 -10.21 -2.83
CA VAL A 392 -6.45 -9.19 -3.52
C VAL A 392 -7.96 -9.49 -3.47
N PRO A 393 -8.45 -10.69 -3.80
CA PRO A 393 -9.89 -10.96 -3.72
C PRO A 393 -10.47 -10.81 -2.31
N ARG A 394 -9.71 -11.23 -1.29
CA ARG A 394 -10.10 -11.11 0.12
C ARG A 394 -10.16 -9.66 0.58
N PHE A 395 -9.21 -8.84 0.13
CA PHE A 395 -9.24 -7.39 0.37
C PHE A 395 -10.46 -6.73 -0.29
N LEU A 396 -10.74 -7.07 -1.56
CA LEU A 396 -11.93 -6.56 -2.26
C LEU A 396 -13.23 -6.99 -1.58
N ARG A 397 -13.29 -8.23 -1.10
CA ARG A 397 -14.42 -8.71 -0.28
C ARG A 397 -14.57 -7.90 0.99
N HIS A 398 -13.48 -7.65 1.72
CA HIS A 398 -13.51 -6.81 2.92
C HIS A 398 -14.05 -5.40 2.63
N ARG A 399 -13.62 -4.78 1.52
CA ARG A 399 -14.11 -3.49 1.04
C ARG A 399 -15.61 -3.49 0.78
N ARG A 400 -16.15 -4.57 0.19
CA ARG A 400 -17.60 -4.74 0.00
C ARG A 400 -18.37 -4.87 1.30
N SER A 401 -17.85 -5.66 2.25
CA SER A 401 -18.45 -5.78 3.59
C SER A 401 -18.48 -4.45 4.34
N ALA A 402 -17.57 -3.53 4.02
CA ALA A 402 -17.54 -2.16 4.55
C ALA A 402 -18.50 -1.17 3.83
N GLY A 403 -19.29 -1.64 2.86
CA GLY A 403 -20.35 -0.86 2.21
C GLY A 403 -20.14 -0.57 0.72
N GLU A 404 -19.03 -1.00 0.11
CA GLU A 404 -18.83 -0.84 -1.34
C GLU A 404 -19.70 -1.83 -2.13
N THR A 405 -20.65 -1.29 -2.90
CA THR A 405 -21.70 -2.12 -3.54
C THR A 405 -21.26 -2.74 -4.87
N LYS A 406 -20.32 -2.10 -5.59
CA LYS A 406 -19.75 -2.56 -6.86
C LYS A 406 -18.22 -2.56 -6.78
N VAL A 407 -17.59 -3.55 -7.41
CA VAL A 407 -16.13 -3.70 -7.48
C VAL A 407 -15.71 -4.03 -8.91
N ALA A 408 -14.68 -3.34 -9.40
CA ALA A 408 -13.99 -3.68 -10.63
C ALA A 408 -12.49 -3.88 -10.34
N LEU A 409 -11.97 -5.06 -10.65
CA LEU A 409 -10.55 -5.40 -10.58
C LEU A 409 -9.96 -5.34 -11.99
N LEU A 410 -9.05 -4.41 -12.23
CA LEU A 410 -8.35 -4.26 -13.50
C LEU A 410 -6.92 -4.78 -13.34
N VAL A 411 -6.52 -5.72 -14.19
CA VAL A 411 -5.18 -6.31 -14.22
C VAL A 411 -4.51 -5.93 -15.52
N PHE A 412 -3.52 -5.04 -15.43
CA PHE A 412 -2.64 -4.71 -16.55
C PHE A 412 -1.47 -5.69 -16.53
N ASP A 413 -1.50 -6.67 -17.43
CA ASP A 413 -0.53 -7.77 -17.42
C ASP A 413 0.87 -7.26 -17.81
N GLY A 414 1.90 -7.73 -17.11
CA GLY A 414 3.29 -7.31 -17.31
C GLY A 414 3.62 -5.86 -16.95
N LEU A 415 2.70 -5.09 -16.35
CA LEU A 415 2.92 -3.66 -16.08
C LEU A 415 3.92 -3.43 -14.93
N ALA A 416 4.98 -2.67 -15.21
CA ALA A 416 5.94 -2.23 -14.19
C ALA A 416 5.49 -0.96 -13.45
N PHE A 417 6.09 -0.67 -12.29
CA PHE A 417 5.65 0.45 -11.44
C PHE A 417 5.82 1.83 -12.10
N ASP A 418 6.92 2.03 -12.82
CA ASP A 418 7.20 3.25 -13.59
C ASP A 418 6.22 3.47 -14.75
N GLN A 419 5.65 2.38 -15.26
CA GLN A 419 4.63 2.40 -16.29
C GLN A 419 3.26 2.76 -15.70
N TRP A 420 2.94 2.24 -14.51
CA TRP A 420 1.75 2.64 -13.76
C TRP A 420 1.76 4.15 -13.46
N VAL A 421 2.91 4.72 -13.07
CA VAL A 421 3.05 6.17 -12.87
C VAL A 421 2.60 6.95 -14.12
N GLN A 422 3.02 6.54 -15.32
CA GLN A 422 2.59 7.19 -16.56
C GLN A 422 1.07 7.10 -16.80
N ILE A 423 0.47 5.94 -16.50
CA ILE A 423 -0.98 5.74 -16.58
C ILE A 423 -1.71 6.66 -15.60
N ARG A 424 -1.25 6.71 -14.34
CA ARG A 424 -1.81 7.55 -13.29
C ARG A 424 -1.75 9.03 -13.67
N GLU A 425 -0.57 9.53 -14.05
CA GLU A 425 -0.39 10.93 -14.45
C GLU A 425 -1.29 11.29 -15.64
N ARG A 426 -1.44 10.38 -16.62
CA ARG A 426 -2.38 10.59 -17.72
C ARG A 426 -3.83 10.70 -17.25
N LEU A 427 -4.30 9.80 -16.39
CA LEU A 427 -5.67 9.78 -15.90
C LEU A 427 -6.00 11.01 -15.05
N ILE A 428 -5.06 11.45 -14.19
CA ILE A 428 -5.18 12.70 -13.45
C ILE A 428 -5.20 13.89 -14.42
N ALA A 429 -4.39 13.81 -15.49
CA ALA A 429 -4.30 14.88 -16.47
C ALA A 429 -5.57 15.06 -17.30
N THR A 430 -6.28 13.97 -17.61
CA THR A 430 -7.45 13.98 -18.49
C THR A 430 -8.76 14.17 -17.73
N THR A 431 -8.87 13.73 -16.48
CA THR A 431 -10.13 13.83 -15.73
C THR A 431 -9.95 14.06 -14.24
N LYS A 432 -10.87 14.86 -13.70
CA LYS A 432 -10.85 15.32 -12.31
C LYS A 432 -11.65 14.41 -11.37
N ARG A 433 -12.33 13.40 -11.93
CA ARG A 433 -13.20 12.45 -11.21
C ARG A 433 -12.42 11.39 -10.43
N PHE A 434 -11.16 11.12 -10.80
CA PHE A 434 -10.36 10.10 -10.12
C PHE A 434 -9.64 10.67 -8.90
N ALA A 435 -9.57 9.84 -7.87
CA ALA A 435 -8.59 9.93 -6.80
C ALA A 435 -7.96 8.54 -6.69
N PHE A 436 -6.63 8.50 -6.53
CA PHE A 436 -5.89 7.26 -6.44
C PHE A 436 -5.47 7.03 -4.99
N ASP A 437 -5.66 5.80 -4.54
CA ASP A 437 -5.01 5.25 -3.35
C ASP A 437 -4.07 4.15 -3.85
N GLU A 438 -2.78 4.31 -3.56
CA GLU A 438 -1.72 3.50 -4.16
C GLU A 438 -1.13 2.54 -3.12
N GLY A 439 -1.28 1.25 -3.36
CA GLY A 439 -0.68 0.17 -2.59
C GLY A 439 0.36 -0.60 -3.40
N THR A 440 0.99 -1.57 -2.76
CA THR A 440 1.92 -2.53 -3.38
C THR A 440 1.55 -3.91 -2.89
N ALA A 441 1.70 -4.91 -3.76
CA ALA A 441 1.54 -6.31 -3.42
C ALA A 441 2.67 -7.12 -4.06
N PHE A 442 3.16 -8.12 -3.34
CA PHE A 442 4.14 -9.07 -3.86
C PHE A 442 3.45 -10.12 -4.75
N ALA A 443 3.97 -10.30 -5.96
CA ALA A 443 3.69 -11.46 -6.78
C ALA A 443 4.34 -12.71 -6.15
N TRP A 444 3.75 -13.89 -6.33
CA TRP A 444 4.35 -15.17 -5.93
C TRP A 444 5.67 -15.44 -6.68
N LEU A 445 6.56 -16.25 -6.10
CA LEU A 445 7.74 -16.79 -6.79
C LEU A 445 7.43 -18.18 -7.36
N PRO A 446 7.68 -18.45 -8.66
CA PRO A 446 8.18 -17.52 -9.68
C PRO A 446 7.14 -16.48 -10.10
N THR A 447 7.57 -15.26 -10.43
CA THR A 447 6.70 -14.10 -10.78
C THR A 447 6.12 -14.16 -12.19
N VAL A 448 5.79 -15.37 -12.66
CA VAL A 448 5.23 -15.57 -14.01
C VAL A 448 3.74 -15.26 -14.04
N THR A 449 3.25 -14.89 -15.21
CA THR A 449 1.87 -14.47 -15.48
C THR A 449 0.83 -15.48 -15.01
N SER A 450 0.99 -16.77 -15.35
CA SER A 450 0.03 -17.83 -15.00
C SER A 450 -0.12 -18.04 -13.50
N VAL A 451 0.98 -17.96 -12.75
CA VAL A 451 1.00 -18.07 -11.28
C VAL A 451 0.35 -16.85 -10.65
N SER A 452 0.78 -15.64 -11.06
CA SER A 452 0.34 -14.40 -10.45
C SER A 452 -1.14 -14.12 -10.69
N ARG A 453 -1.63 -14.29 -11.93
CA ARG A 453 -3.03 -14.01 -12.28
C ARG A 453 -3.99 -15.04 -11.69
N GLN A 454 -3.67 -16.33 -11.72
CA GLN A 454 -4.54 -17.32 -11.09
C GLN A 454 -4.62 -17.12 -9.59
N ALA A 455 -3.50 -16.86 -8.92
CA ALA A 455 -3.49 -16.50 -7.51
C ALA A 455 -4.36 -15.26 -7.25
N LEU A 456 -4.20 -14.22 -8.08
CA LEU A 456 -4.95 -12.96 -7.98
C LEU A 456 -6.45 -13.13 -8.19
N PHE A 457 -6.91 -13.99 -9.11
CA PHE A 457 -8.35 -14.18 -9.36
C PHE A 457 -8.99 -15.28 -8.49
N SER A 458 -8.21 -16.21 -7.95
CA SER A 458 -8.74 -17.30 -7.11
C SER A 458 -8.70 -16.99 -5.61
N GLY A 459 -7.75 -16.15 -5.18
CA GLY A 459 -7.42 -15.98 -3.77
C GLY A 459 -6.69 -17.17 -3.15
N LEU A 460 -6.25 -18.13 -3.98
CA LEU A 460 -5.58 -19.36 -3.59
C LEU A 460 -4.06 -19.23 -3.68
N LYS A 461 -3.35 -20.10 -2.96
CA LYS A 461 -1.90 -20.30 -3.08
C LYS A 461 -1.60 -21.17 -4.31
N PRO A 462 -0.43 -21.03 -4.95
CA PRO A 462 -0.07 -21.81 -6.14
C PRO A 462 -0.19 -23.33 -6.01
N ARG A 463 -0.01 -23.88 -4.81
CA ARG A 463 -0.15 -25.32 -4.54
C ARG A 463 -1.59 -25.82 -4.59
N GLU A 464 -2.57 -24.93 -4.42
CA GLU A 464 -4.00 -25.27 -4.40
C GLU A 464 -4.61 -25.27 -5.82
N PHE A 465 -3.82 -24.91 -6.84
CA PHE A 465 -4.18 -24.97 -8.26
C PHE A 465 -3.03 -25.52 -9.12
N ASP A 466 -2.26 -26.45 -8.56
CA ASP A 466 -1.08 -27.04 -9.20
C ASP A 466 -1.38 -27.64 -10.59
N ASP A 467 -2.54 -28.28 -10.75
CA ASP A 467 -3.03 -28.84 -12.01
C ASP A 467 -3.17 -27.82 -13.17
N SER A 468 -3.25 -26.52 -12.88
CA SER A 468 -3.37 -25.46 -13.88
C SER A 468 -2.33 -24.36 -13.76
N ILE A 469 -1.27 -24.55 -12.96
CA ILE A 469 -0.29 -23.50 -12.60
C ILE A 469 0.41 -22.84 -13.81
N ASP A 470 0.53 -23.55 -14.92
CA ASP A 470 1.19 -23.13 -16.16
C ASP A 470 0.24 -22.46 -17.17
N ARG A 471 -1.06 -22.34 -16.85
CA ARG A 471 -2.10 -21.84 -17.77
C ARG A 471 -2.96 -20.75 -17.13
N THR A 472 -3.80 -20.09 -17.94
CA THR A 472 -4.70 -18.99 -17.51
C THR A 472 -6.16 -19.22 -17.84
N ASP A 473 -6.53 -20.39 -18.38
CA ASP A 473 -7.92 -20.68 -18.78
C ASP A 473 -8.87 -20.93 -17.61
N LYS A 474 -8.36 -21.16 -16.40
CA LYS A 474 -9.17 -21.35 -15.19
C LYS A 474 -9.55 -20.05 -14.48
N GLU A 475 -8.98 -18.91 -14.85
CA GLU A 475 -9.18 -17.63 -14.16
C GLU A 475 -10.65 -17.23 -14.03
N GLU A 476 -11.45 -17.34 -15.10
CA GLU A 476 -12.88 -17.01 -15.05
C GLU A 476 -13.63 -17.90 -14.06
N SER A 477 -13.38 -19.22 -14.11
CA SER A 477 -14.04 -20.16 -13.19
C SER A 477 -13.62 -19.91 -11.74
N LEU A 478 -12.33 -19.67 -11.49
CA LEU A 478 -11.80 -19.42 -10.15
C LEU A 478 -12.34 -18.10 -9.57
N TRP A 479 -12.39 -17.03 -10.37
CA TRP A 479 -12.99 -15.75 -9.96
C TRP A 479 -14.46 -15.90 -9.59
N LYS A 480 -15.25 -16.62 -10.40
CA LYS A 480 -16.66 -16.88 -10.10
C LYS A 480 -16.82 -17.72 -8.84
N THR A 481 -16.03 -18.77 -8.66
CA THR A 481 -16.08 -19.64 -7.47
C THR A 481 -15.75 -18.86 -6.20
N PHE A 482 -14.69 -18.03 -6.21
CA PHE A 482 -14.34 -17.19 -5.07
C PHE A 482 -15.54 -16.33 -4.62
N TRP A 483 -16.13 -15.58 -5.54
CA TRP A 483 -17.24 -14.69 -5.20
C TRP A 483 -18.54 -15.40 -4.84
N GLN A 484 -18.80 -16.58 -5.41
CA GLN A 484 -19.93 -17.42 -5.02
C GLN A 484 -19.79 -17.92 -3.58
N ASN A 485 -18.58 -18.32 -3.18
CA ASN A 485 -18.31 -18.73 -1.79
C ASN A 485 -18.49 -17.56 -0.81
N GLU A 486 -18.25 -16.32 -1.27
CA GLU A 486 -18.53 -15.09 -0.52
C GLU A 486 -19.99 -14.60 -0.63
N GLY A 487 -20.89 -15.42 -1.19
CA GLY A 487 -22.32 -15.16 -1.24
C GLY A 487 -22.79 -14.22 -2.36
N VAL A 488 -21.93 -13.91 -3.34
CA VAL A 488 -22.32 -13.14 -4.53
C VAL A 488 -22.93 -14.08 -5.59
N ASN A 489 -24.07 -13.69 -6.16
CA ASN A 489 -24.72 -14.47 -7.20
C ASN A 489 -23.81 -14.58 -8.44
N SER A 490 -23.68 -15.77 -9.01
CA SER A 490 -22.86 -16.05 -10.19
C SER A 490 -23.13 -15.11 -11.38
N ASN A 491 -24.40 -14.69 -11.56
CA ASN A 491 -24.80 -13.80 -12.65
C ASN A 491 -24.38 -12.35 -12.41
N GLU A 492 -24.05 -11.98 -11.17
CA GLU A 492 -23.54 -10.67 -10.80
C GLU A 492 -22.00 -10.59 -10.85
N VAL A 493 -21.34 -11.69 -11.23
CA VAL A 493 -19.88 -11.80 -11.35
C VAL A 493 -19.50 -11.94 -12.83
N MET A 494 -18.74 -10.97 -13.33
CA MET A 494 -18.25 -10.96 -14.70
C MET A 494 -16.72 -11.05 -14.70
N TYR A 495 -16.18 -11.71 -15.73
CA TYR A 495 -14.77 -11.73 -16.02
C TYR A 495 -14.57 -11.52 -17.53
N ARG A 496 -13.55 -10.74 -17.92
CA ARG A 496 -13.16 -10.59 -19.32
C ARG A 496 -11.66 -10.38 -19.44
N ARG A 497 -11.05 -11.04 -20.44
CA ARG A 497 -9.63 -10.91 -20.77
C ARG A 497 -9.44 -10.49 -22.23
N ALA A 498 -8.18 -10.40 -22.66
CA ALA A 498 -7.81 -10.01 -24.03
C ALA A 498 -8.28 -8.60 -24.40
N LEU A 499 -8.36 -7.69 -23.42
CA LEU A 499 -8.62 -6.28 -23.68
C LEU A 499 -7.32 -5.59 -24.11
N ARG A 500 -7.33 -5.04 -25.31
CA ARG A 500 -6.14 -4.53 -26.00
C ARG A 500 -6.40 -3.22 -26.73
N GLN A 501 -7.55 -3.11 -27.38
CA GLN A 501 -7.88 -2.03 -28.31
C GLN A 501 -9.25 -1.40 -28.02
N THR A 502 -9.41 -0.14 -28.42
CA THR A 502 -10.60 0.67 -28.13
C THR A 502 -11.90 0.09 -28.66
N HIS A 503 -11.89 -0.61 -29.81
CA HIS A 503 -13.09 -1.23 -30.38
C HIS A 503 -13.67 -2.36 -29.51
N GLN A 504 -12.85 -2.98 -28.66
CA GLN A 504 -13.31 -4.02 -27.74
C GLN A 504 -14.09 -3.44 -26.56
N LEU A 505 -13.95 -2.14 -26.30
CA LEU A 505 -14.66 -1.45 -25.23
C LEU A 505 -16.15 -1.28 -25.54
N ASP A 506 -16.56 -1.21 -26.81
CA ASP A 506 -17.98 -1.17 -27.20
C ASP A 506 -18.72 -2.44 -26.75
N ALA A 507 -18.10 -3.60 -26.99
CA ALA A 507 -18.65 -4.89 -26.58
C ALA A 507 -18.59 -5.08 -25.07
N LEU A 508 -17.59 -4.51 -24.38
CA LEU A 508 -17.52 -4.53 -22.91
C LEU A 508 -18.64 -3.67 -22.30
N GLU A 509 -18.84 -2.46 -22.82
CA GLU A 509 -19.89 -1.54 -22.39
C GLU A 509 -21.28 -2.16 -22.55
N ALA A 510 -21.56 -2.80 -23.70
CA ALA A 510 -22.82 -3.50 -23.92
C ALA A 510 -23.05 -4.63 -22.89
N ASP A 511 -22.03 -5.46 -22.61
CA ASP A 511 -22.13 -6.51 -21.59
C ASP A 511 -22.36 -5.94 -20.18
N LEU A 512 -21.70 -4.84 -19.82
CA LEU A 512 -21.86 -4.19 -18.51
C LEU A 512 -23.27 -3.63 -18.33
N ILE A 513 -23.85 -3.02 -19.36
CA ILE A 513 -25.20 -2.46 -19.34
C ILE A 513 -26.27 -3.56 -19.25
N ASP A 514 -26.11 -4.64 -20.02
CA ASP A 514 -27.05 -5.76 -20.08
C ASP A 514 -27.03 -6.58 -18.78
N ARG A 515 -25.85 -6.97 -18.32
CA ARG A 515 -25.71 -7.90 -17.19
C ARG A 515 -25.70 -7.20 -15.83
N ARG A 516 -25.33 -5.92 -15.79
CA ARG A 516 -25.21 -5.11 -14.56
C ARG A 516 -24.46 -5.82 -13.42
N PRO A 517 -23.25 -6.34 -13.67
CA PRO A 517 -22.50 -7.07 -12.66
C PRO A 517 -22.18 -6.18 -11.45
N LYS A 518 -22.15 -6.79 -10.26
CA LYS A 518 -21.65 -6.14 -9.04
C LYS A 518 -20.15 -6.31 -8.89
N VAL A 519 -19.59 -7.32 -9.52
CA VAL A 519 -18.17 -7.67 -9.43
C VAL A 519 -17.65 -7.95 -10.83
N VAL A 520 -16.59 -7.26 -11.23
CA VAL A 520 -15.97 -7.45 -12.55
C VAL A 520 -14.47 -7.66 -12.39
N GLY A 521 -13.93 -8.69 -13.05
CA GLY A 521 -12.49 -8.88 -13.25
C GLY A 521 -12.12 -8.66 -14.71
N LEU A 522 -11.23 -7.70 -14.98
CA LEU A 522 -10.80 -7.35 -16.33
C LEU A 522 -9.30 -7.54 -16.48
N VAL A 523 -8.87 -8.18 -17.57
CA VAL A 523 -7.46 -8.30 -17.91
C VAL A 523 -7.14 -7.55 -19.19
N ILE A 524 -6.15 -6.67 -19.08
CA ILE A 524 -5.59 -5.84 -20.14
C ILE A 524 -4.22 -6.43 -20.49
N ASP A 525 -4.16 -7.13 -21.62
CA ASP A 525 -2.96 -7.88 -22.04
C ASP A 525 -2.04 -7.05 -22.96
N GLU A 526 -2.41 -5.83 -23.35
CA GLU A 526 -1.66 -5.05 -24.36
C GLU A 526 -0.21 -4.76 -23.94
N VAL A 527 0.05 -4.55 -22.64
CA VAL A 527 1.39 -4.23 -22.15
C VAL A 527 2.32 -5.45 -22.25
N ASP A 528 1.90 -6.60 -21.74
CA ASP A 528 2.65 -7.86 -21.82
C ASP A 528 2.92 -8.30 -23.28
N ASP A 529 1.89 -8.25 -24.14
CA ASP A 529 2.00 -8.56 -25.58
C ASP A 529 3.05 -7.69 -26.29
N ARG A 530 3.31 -6.49 -25.77
CA ARG A 530 4.30 -5.53 -26.30
C ARG A 530 5.67 -5.73 -25.68
N LEU A 531 5.74 -6.02 -24.38
CA LEU A 531 7.00 -6.37 -23.72
C LEU A 531 7.70 -7.56 -24.40
N HIS A 532 6.93 -8.54 -24.88
CA HIS A 532 7.46 -9.66 -25.66
C HIS A 532 8.00 -9.28 -27.06
N LYS A 533 7.65 -8.11 -27.59
CA LYS A 533 8.00 -7.66 -28.95
C LYS A 533 9.06 -6.56 -28.97
N GLU A 534 9.19 -5.79 -27.90
CA GLU A 534 10.10 -4.66 -27.81
C GLU A 534 11.53 -5.05 -27.41
N ARG A 535 12.52 -4.26 -27.85
CA ARG A 535 13.95 -4.55 -27.65
C ARG A 535 14.55 -3.86 -26.42
N SER A 536 13.93 -2.80 -25.89
CA SER A 536 14.45 -2.06 -24.73
C SER A 536 13.35 -1.43 -23.86
N LYS A 537 13.64 -1.20 -22.56
CA LYS A 537 12.73 -0.53 -21.61
C LYS A 537 12.35 0.91 -22.03
N LYS A 538 13.25 1.61 -22.74
CA LYS A 538 12.98 2.97 -23.23
C LYS A 538 11.90 2.97 -24.32
N ASP A 539 11.93 1.97 -25.19
CA ASP A 539 10.94 1.82 -26.27
C ASP A 539 9.56 1.54 -25.67
N VAL A 540 9.50 0.75 -24.61
CA VAL A 540 8.26 0.47 -23.87
C VAL A 540 7.67 1.74 -23.25
N ALA A 541 8.47 2.58 -22.59
CA ALA A 541 7.97 3.83 -22.00
C ALA A 541 7.40 4.79 -23.08
N MET A 542 8.10 4.95 -24.21
CA MET A 542 7.60 5.76 -25.32
C MET A 542 6.31 5.16 -25.91
N TRP A 543 6.25 3.85 -26.03
CA TRP A 543 5.06 3.14 -26.50
C TRP A 543 3.86 3.34 -25.57
N ILE A 544 4.04 3.27 -24.24
CA ILE A 544 2.97 3.52 -23.27
C ILE A 544 2.42 4.92 -23.43
N GLY A 545 3.28 5.93 -23.58
CA GLY A 545 2.85 7.30 -23.87
C GLY A 545 1.95 7.36 -25.11
N ASN A 546 2.33 6.70 -26.20
CA ASN A 546 1.50 6.63 -27.42
C ASN A 546 0.21 5.84 -27.21
N TRP A 547 0.25 4.70 -26.52
CA TRP A 547 -0.94 3.90 -26.22
C TRP A 547 -1.96 4.68 -25.38
N LEU A 548 -1.50 5.45 -24.41
CA LEU A 548 -2.33 6.35 -23.61
C LEU A 548 -3.04 7.41 -24.46
N THR A 549 -2.43 7.89 -25.55
CA THR A 549 -3.10 8.84 -26.47
C THR A 549 -4.23 8.24 -27.29
N THR A 550 -4.34 6.91 -27.39
CA THR A 550 -5.43 6.24 -28.12
C THR A 550 -6.80 6.40 -27.44
N GLY A 551 -6.81 6.87 -26.18
CA GLY A 551 -8.02 7.00 -25.36
C GLY A 551 -8.56 5.68 -24.81
N PHE A 552 -7.88 4.54 -25.03
CA PHE A 552 -8.28 3.25 -24.49
C PHE A 552 -8.43 3.28 -22.97
N VAL A 553 -7.38 3.73 -22.26
CA VAL A 553 -7.35 3.77 -20.79
C VAL A 553 -8.37 4.78 -20.26
N ASP A 554 -8.41 5.99 -20.83
CA ASP A 554 -9.36 7.03 -20.47
C ASP A 554 -10.82 6.53 -20.58
N ARG A 555 -11.15 5.85 -21.69
CA ARG A 555 -12.48 5.28 -21.92
C ARG A 555 -12.77 4.11 -20.97
N LEU A 556 -11.83 3.16 -20.83
CA LEU A 556 -12.00 2.00 -19.95
C LEU A 556 -12.33 2.42 -18.51
N PHE A 557 -11.58 3.37 -17.96
CA PHE A 557 -11.82 3.87 -16.61
C PHE A 557 -13.14 4.64 -16.50
N SER A 558 -13.51 5.43 -17.53
CA SER A 558 -14.79 6.15 -17.55
C SER A 558 -15.99 5.19 -17.55
N LEU A 559 -15.92 4.09 -18.31
CA LEU A 559 -16.97 3.07 -18.39
C LEU A 559 -17.28 2.39 -17.04
N LEU A 560 -16.32 2.37 -16.12
CA LEU A 560 -16.47 1.71 -14.83
C LEU A 560 -16.92 2.66 -13.71
N LEU A 561 -16.90 3.98 -13.95
CA LEU A 561 -17.37 4.98 -12.99
C LEU A 561 -18.88 5.25 -13.07
N ASP A 562 -19.46 5.09 -14.25
CA ASP A 562 -20.87 5.35 -14.54
C ASP A 562 -21.70 4.05 -14.37
#